data_AF-A0A085LRP6-F1
#
_entry.id   AF-A0A085LRP6-F1
#
_cell.length_a   1.000
_cell.length_b   1.000
_cell.length_c   1.000
_cell.angle_alpha   90.00
_cell.angle_beta   90.00
_cell.angle_gamma   90.00
#
_symmetry.space_group_name_H-M   'P 1'
#
loop_
_entity.id
_entity.type
_entity.pdbx_description
1 polymer ?
#
loop_
_entity_poly.entity_id
_entity_poly.type
_entity_poly.pdbx_seq_one_letter_code
_entity_poly.pdbx_strand_id
1 'polypeptide(L)'
;MAGPNIQNGILKYCAACKGQILGLTHYTDGQQIFHKSCLVCINCLDQLGDEEFYDVDGAHFCVTCYQEMYGLPCCKCDTAITSRTCYSVLGMNYHYNCLLCKNCKRVIELEPVYLYQKTFLCKKCIMGSKASPQAQESRTS
;
A
#
# COMPACT_ATOMS: atom_id res chain seq x y z
N MET A 1 17.35 44.27 39.64
CA MET A 1 17.68 43.32 38.56
C MET A 1 16.42 42.53 38.27
N ALA A 2 15.68 42.89 37.22
CA ALA A 2 14.51 42.12 36.80
C ALA A 2 15.03 40.90 36.02
N GLY A 3 14.83 39.70 36.56
CA GLY A 3 15.15 38.46 35.86
C GLY A 3 14.37 38.34 34.55
N PRO A 4 14.88 37.60 33.55
CA PRO A 4 14.21 37.47 32.27
C PRO A 4 12.83 36.85 32.47
N ASN A 5 11.84 37.58 31.99
CA ASN A 5 10.42 37.25 32.03
C ASN A 5 10.18 36.07 31.08
N ILE A 6 10.15 34.85 31.62
CA ILE A 6 9.82 33.65 30.86
C ILE A 6 8.31 33.67 30.67
N GLN A 7 7.88 34.21 29.53
CA GLN A 7 6.49 34.19 29.10
C GLN A 7 6.00 32.74 29.11
N ASN A 8 4.87 32.51 29.79
CA ASN A 8 4.14 31.24 29.87
C ASN A 8 3.85 30.67 28.48
N GLY A 9 4.83 29.99 27.88
CA GLY A 9 4.63 29.17 26.69
C GLY A 9 3.86 27.93 27.10
N ILE A 10 2.72 27.68 26.46
CA ILE A 10 1.94 26.44 26.62
C ILE A 10 2.91 25.26 26.43
N LEU A 11 3.11 24.48 27.50
CA LEU A 11 3.95 23.29 27.47
C LEU A 11 3.29 22.27 26.53
N LYS A 12 3.99 21.89 25.47
CA LYS A 12 3.55 20.85 24.52
C LYS A 12 4.12 19.51 24.95
N TYR A 13 3.31 18.46 24.85
CA TYR A 13 3.69 17.10 25.20
C TYR A 13 3.54 16.17 24.00
N CYS A 14 4.45 15.22 23.87
CA CYS A 14 4.41 14.23 22.81
C CYS A 14 3.30 13.21 23.06
N ALA A 15 2.44 12.97 22.07
CA ALA A 15 1.35 12.01 22.20
C ALA A 15 1.86 10.55 22.33
N ALA A 16 3.00 10.22 21.73
CA ALA A 16 3.61 8.89 21.81
C ALA A 16 4.34 8.63 23.14
N CYS A 17 5.35 9.43 23.49
CA CYS A 17 6.19 9.17 24.68
C CYS A 17 5.73 9.88 25.96
N LYS A 18 4.71 10.74 25.87
CA LYS A 18 4.21 11.60 26.96
C LYS A 18 5.24 12.61 27.52
N GLY A 19 6.43 12.68 26.94
CA GLY A 19 7.47 13.62 27.31
C GLY A 19 7.21 15.04 26.79
N GLN A 20 7.81 16.03 27.44
CA GLN A 20 7.72 17.42 27.01
C GLN A 20 8.48 17.64 25.69
N ILE A 21 7.89 18.42 24.79
CA ILE A 21 8.52 18.87 23.56
C ILE A 21 9.19 20.21 23.85
N LEU A 22 10.53 20.20 23.84
CA LEU A 22 11.34 21.40 24.02
C LEU A 22 11.69 21.99 22.64
N GLY A 23 11.40 23.27 22.44
CA GLY A 23 11.69 23.98 21.20
C GLY A 23 10.59 23.89 20.13
N LEU A 24 10.94 24.30 18.91
CA LEU A 24 9.98 24.48 17.80
C LEU A 24 9.91 23.26 16.85
N THR A 25 10.82 22.30 16.95
CA THR A 25 10.91 21.16 16.02
C THR A 25 10.06 19.97 16.48
N HIS A 26 8.87 19.81 15.89
CA HIS A 26 7.93 18.73 16.16
C HIS A 26 7.14 18.38 14.89
N TYR A 27 6.55 17.19 14.84
CA TYR A 27 5.53 16.84 13.84
C TYR A 27 4.14 17.00 14.47
N THR A 28 3.16 17.38 13.65
CA THR A 28 1.76 17.53 14.07
C THR A 28 0.85 16.82 13.08
N ASP A 29 0.09 15.85 13.55
CA ASP A 29 -0.92 15.13 12.76
C ASP A 29 -2.29 15.83 12.85
N GLY A 30 -2.30 17.16 12.72
CA GLY A 30 -3.49 18.02 12.84
C GLY A 30 -4.09 18.17 14.26
N GLN A 31 -4.06 17.14 15.10
CA GLN A 31 -4.59 17.14 16.48
C GLN A 31 -3.52 16.86 17.55
N GLN A 32 -2.55 15.98 17.22
CA GLN A 32 -1.54 15.51 18.15
C GLN A 32 -0.15 15.95 17.74
N ILE A 33 0.74 16.10 18.73
CA ILE A 33 2.11 16.58 18.53
C ILE A 33 3.09 15.46 18.90
N PHE A 34 4.12 15.28 18.09
CA PHE A 34 5.13 14.24 18.28
C PHE A 34 6.55 14.79 18.18
N HIS A 35 7.48 14.21 18.94
CA HIS A 35 8.90 14.39 18.64
C HIS A 35 9.20 13.78 17.26
N LYS A 36 10.16 14.37 16.55
CA LYS A 36 10.63 13.80 15.27
C LYS A 36 11.10 12.35 15.39
N SER A 37 11.71 12.01 16.53
CA SER A 37 12.18 10.65 16.83
C SER A 37 11.09 9.70 17.30
N CYS A 38 9.90 10.20 17.68
CA CYS A 38 8.80 9.37 18.17
C CYS A 38 7.78 9.04 17.07
N LEU A 39 7.73 9.82 15.99
CA LEU A 39 6.85 9.56 14.85
C LEU A 39 7.61 8.76 13.78
N VAL A 40 7.81 7.47 14.06
CA VAL A 40 8.55 6.52 13.21
C VAL A 40 7.71 5.29 12.94
N CYS A 41 7.92 4.66 11.79
CA CYS A 41 7.30 3.38 11.47
C CYS A 41 7.82 2.31 12.43
N ILE A 42 6.94 1.59 13.13
CA ILE A 42 7.38 0.53 14.06
C ILE A 42 8.05 -0.66 13.34
N ASN A 43 7.77 -0.85 12.05
CA ASN A 43 8.31 -1.95 11.26
C ASN A 43 9.68 -1.63 10.62
N CYS A 44 9.81 -0.50 9.92
CA CYS A 44 11.06 -0.11 9.24
C CYS A 44 11.89 0.94 9.98
N LEU A 45 11.35 1.55 11.04
CA LEU A 45 11.97 2.62 11.84
C LEU A 45 12.22 3.94 11.10
N ASP A 46 11.75 4.07 9.86
CA ASP A 46 11.83 5.33 9.11
C ASP A 46 10.92 6.40 9.72
N GLN A 47 11.38 7.65 9.64
CA GLN A 47 10.59 8.81 10.07
C GLN A 47 9.41 9.00 9.12
N LEU A 48 8.20 9.02 9.69
CA LEU A 48 6.97 9.23 8.92
C LEU A 48 6.78 10.71 8.56
N GLY A 49 7.21 11.59 9.45
CA GLY A 49 7.24 13.03 9.22
C GLY A 49 5.87 13.61 8.85
N ASP A 50 5.82 14.26 7.69
CA ASP A 50 4.60 14.85 7.11
C ASP A 50 3.94 13.93 6.06
N GLU A 51 4.45 12.70 5.88
CA GLU A 51 3.85 11.72 4.97
C GLU A 51 2.62 11.06 5.59
N GLU A 52 1.75 10.49 4.74
CA GLU A 52 0.64 9.68 5.20
C GLU A 52 1.16 8.46 5.98
N PHE A 53 0.52 8.15 7.11
CA PHE A 53 0.82 6.97 7.91
C PHE A 53 -0.46 6.38 8.48
N TYR A 54 -0.36 5.16 9.00
CA TYR A 54 -1.46 4.46 9.66
C TYR A 54 -1.15 4.27 11.14
N ASP A 55 -2.09 4.65 11.99
CA ASP A 55 -2.09 4.28 13.41
C ASP A 55 -2.93 3.01 13.61
N VAL A 56 -2.33 2.00 14.22
CA VAL A 56 -3.01 0.75 14.61
C VAL A 56 -2.68 0.49 16.07
N ASP A 57 -3.68 0.62 16.94
CA ASP A 57 -3.54 0.41 18.38
C ASP A 57 -2.39 1.23 19.02
N GLY A 58 -2.14 2.45 18.52
CA GLY A 58 -1.06 3.34 18.99
C GLY A 58 0.33 3.04 18.40
N ALA A 59 0.42 2.08 17.48
CA ALA A 59 1.61 1.83 16.69
C ALA A 59 1.49 2.48 15.31
N HIS A 60 2.52 3.23 14.91
CA HIS A 60 2.54 3.98 13.67
C HIS A 60 3.24 3.18 12.58
N PHE A 61 2.67 3.10 11.39
CA PHE A 61 3.19 2.38 10.23
C PHE A 61 3.25 3.30 9.02
N CYS A 62 4.34 3.24 8.24
CA CYS A 62 4.35 3.87 6.92
C CYS A 62 3.38 3.14 5.99
N VAL A 63 2.91 3.84 4.95
CA VAL A 63 1.96 3.29 3.97
C VAL A 63 2.42 1.93 3.45
N THR A 64 3.70 1.81 3.08
CA THR A 64 4.28 0.58 2.53
C THR A 64 4.19 -0.58 3.53
N CYS A 65 4.69 -0.42 4.75
CA CYS A 65 4.68 -1.50 5.74
C CYS A 65 3.25 -1.85 6.15
N TYR A 66 2.38 -0.86 6.32
CA TYR A 66 0.97 -1.11 6.64
C TYR A 66 0.31 -1.96 5.55
N GLN A 67 0.53 -1.62 4.28
CA GLN A 67 -0.05 -2.38 3.17
C GLN A 67 0.58 -3.78 3.00
N GLU A 68 1.85 -3.97 3.35
CA GLU A 68 2.45 -5.31 3.32
C GLU A 68 1.84 -6.25 4.37
N MET A 69 1.53 -5.72 5.55
CA MET A 69 0.96 -6.51 6.66
C MET A 69 -0.56 -6.66 6.59
N TYR A 70 -1.27 -5.60 6.18
CA TYR A 70 -2.73 -5.52 6.22
C TYR A 70 -3.38 -5.36 4.85
N GLY A 71 -2.59 -5.35 3.78
CA GLY A 71 -3.10 -5.24 2.42
C GLY A 71 -3.87 -6.48 1.98
N LEU A 72 -4.73 -6.29 0.99
CA LEU A 72 -5.50 -7.37 0.39
C LEU A 72 -4.53 -8.34 -0.34
N PRO A 73 -4.59 -9.65 -0.08
CA PRO A 73 -3.74 -10.60 -0.79
C PRO A 73 -4.17 -10.71 -2.26
N CYS A 74 -3.19 -10.72 -3.16
CA CYS A 74 -3.42 -11.01 -4.57
C CYS A 74 -3.61 -12.51 -4.79
N CYS A 75 -4.76 -12.94 -5.27
CA CYS A 75 -5.07 -14.37 -5.47
C CYS A 75 -4.26 -15.06 -6.59
N LYS A 76 -3.33 -14.35 -7.25
CA LYS A 76 -2.45 -14.92 -8.28
C LYS A 76 -1.03 -15.16 -7.80
N CYS A 77 -0.48 -14.25 -7.01
CA CYS A 77 0.93 -14.30 -6.57
C CYS A 77 1.06 -14.35 -5.05
N ASP A 78 -0.05 -14.38 -4.32
CA ASP A 78 -0.15 -14.48 -2.86
C ASP A 78 0.59 -13.37 -2.08
N THR A 79 0.94 -12.28 -2.77
CA THR A 79 1.52 -11.08 -2.16
C THR A 79 0.48 -10.00 -1.95
N ALA A 80 0.67 -9.19 -0.91
CA ALA A 80 -0.22 -8.08 -0.59
C ALA A 80 -0.28 -7.05 -1.74
N ILE A 81 -1.47 -6.52 -1.99
CA ILE A 81 -1.70 -5.45 -2.95
C ILE A 81 -1.46 -4.13 -2.24
N THR A 82 -0.26 -3.59 -2.42
CA THR A 82 0.19 -2.30 -1.88
C THR A 82 -0.21 -1.12 -2.77
N SER A 83 -0.62 -1.36 -4.02
CA SER A 83 -1.10 -0.28 -4.88
C SER A 83 -2.50 0.19 -4.43
N ARG A 84 -2.73 1.51 -4.47
CA ARG A 84 -4.06 2.11 -4.25
C ARG A 84 -5.12 1.57 -5.23
N THR A 85 -4.67 1.06 -6.37
CA THR A 85 -5.50 0.42 -7.39
C THR A 85 -5.35 -1.10 -7.33
N CYS A 86 -6.47 -1.81 -7.23
CA CYS A 86 -6.54 -3.26 -7.36
C CYS A 86 -7.71 -3.63 -8.28
N TYR A 87 -7.66 -4.82 -8.88
CA TYR A 87 -8.80 -5.35 -9.62
C TYR A 87 -9.51 -6.41 -8.79
N SER A 88 -10.80 -6.16 -8.53
CA SER A 88 -11.68 -7.12 -7.87
C SER A 88 -12.52 -7.86 -8.91
N VAL A 89 -12.35 -9.17 -9.01
CA VAL A 89 -13.07 -10.04 -9.93
C VAL A 89 -13.67 -11.20 -9.15
N LEU A 90 -15.00 -11.35 -9.18
CA LEU A 90 -15.71 -12.43 -8.46
C LEU A 90 -15.37 -12.50 -6.95
N GLY A 91 -15.16 -11.34 -6.31
CA GLY A 91 -14.79 -11.26 -4.89
C GLY A 91 -13.32 -11.55 -4.58
N MET A 92 -12.48 -11.79 -5.60
CA MET A 92 -11.03 -11.96 -5.46
C MET A 92 -10.27 -10.72 -5.92
N ASN A 93 -9.16 -10.40 -5.26
CA ASN A 93 -8.36 -9.22 -5.55
C ASN A 93 -7.06 -9.60 -6.29
N TYR A 94 -6.65 -8.75 -7.22
CA TYR A 94 -5.44 -8.94 -8.02
C TYR A 94 -4.69 -7.61 -8.21
N HIS A 95 -3.37 -7.65 -8.28
CA HIS A 95 -2.60 -6.50 -8.80
C HIS A 95 -3.00 -6.20 -10.25
N TYR A 96 -2.81 -4.96 -10.67
CA TYR A 96 -2.97 -4.52 -12.06
C TYR A 96 -2.19 -5.41 -13.04
N ASN A 97 -0.91 -5.70 -12.71
CA ASN A 97 -0.04 -6.58 -13.50
C ASN A 97 -0.35 -8.08 -13.35
N CYS A 98 -1.22 -8.45 -12.42
CA CYS A 98 -1.59 -9.84 -12.17
C CYS A 98 -2.78 -10.25 -13.05
N LEU A 99 -3.69 -9.33 -13.37
CA LEU A 99 -4.86 -9.60 -14.21
C LEU A 99 -4.55 -9.54 -15.72
N LEU A 100 -3.79 -10.53 -16.19
CA LEU A 100 -3.35 -10.63 -17.58
C LEU A 100 -4.12 -11.72 -18.34
N CYS A 101 -4.43 -11.44 -19.60
CA CYS A 101 -4.96 -12.46 -20.51
C CYS A 101 -3.97 -13.61 -20.68
N LYS A 102 -4.42 -14.85 -20.51
CA LYS A 102 -3.59 -16.05 -20.68
C LYS A 102 -2.89 -16.09 -22.05
N ASN A 103 -3.59 -15.70 -23.11
CA ASN A 103 -3.13 -15.82 -24.50
C ASN A 103 -2.24 -14.65 -24.93
N CYS A 104 -2.69 -13.40 -24.73
CA CYS A 104 -1.97 -12.23 -25.24
C CYS A 104 -1.12 -11.49 -24.20
N LYS A 105 -1.15 -11.93 -22.93
CA LYS A 105 -0.42 -11.32 -21.80
C LYS A 105 -0.69 -9.83 -21.57
N ARG A 106 -1.73 -9.27 -22.20
CA ARG A 106 -2.17 -7.89 -21.98
C ARG A 106 -3.07 -7.81 -20.76
N VAL A 107 -3.01 -6.68 -20.07
CA VAL A 107 -3.92 -6.35 -18.96
C VAL A 107 -5.35 -6.35 -19.49
N ILE A 108 -6.25 -6.95 -18.71
CA ILE A 108 -7.67 -6.93 -18.99
C ILE A 108 -8.24 -5.68 -18.32
N GLU A 109 -8.22 -4.56 -19.04
CA GLU A 109 -8.81 -3.31 -18.57
C GLU A 109 -10.34 -3.43 -18.57
N LEU A 110 -10.91 -3.52 -17.36
CA LEU A 110 -12.29 -3.18 -16.96
C LEU A 110 -13.47 -3.87 -17.69
N GLU A 111 -14.34 -4.49 -16.87
CA GLU A 111 -15.69 -5.01 -17.12
C GLU A 111 -15.90 -6.20 -18.09
N PRO A 112 -16.95 -7.00 -17.79
CA PRO A 112 -16.88 -8.17 -16.92
C PRO A 112 -15.78 -9.14 -17.39
N VAL A 113 -14.93 -9.54 -16.45
CA VAL A 113 -13.91 -10.56 -16.71
C VAL A 113 -14.60 -11.91 -16.84
N TYR A 114 -14.61 -12.47 -18.04
CA TYR A 114 -15.16 -13.79 -18.30
C TYR A 114 -14.20 -14.85 -17.77
N LEU A 115 -14.54 -15.43 -16.62
CA LEU A 115 -13.81 -16.56 -16.05
C LEU A 115 -14.14 -17.81 -16.86
N TYR A 116 -13.25 -18.21 -17.78
CA TYR A 116 -13.38 -19.48 -18.50
C TYR A 116 -12.36 -20.47 -17.94
N GLN A 117 -12.84 -21.56 -17.33
CA GLN A 117 -12.01 -22.64 -16.77
C GLN A 117 -10.89 -22.14 -15.85
N LYS A 118 -11.20 -21.21 -14.93
CA LYS A 118 -10.24 -20.59 -13.99
C LYS A 118 -9.10 -19.80 -14.65
N THR A 119 -9.27 -19.38 -15.91
CA THR A 119 -8.27 -18.55 -16.62
C THR A 119 -8.89 -17.27 -17.14
N PHE A 120 -8.12 -16.18 -17.04
CA PHE A 120 -8.53 -14.86 -17.49
C PHE A 120 -8.24 -14.68 -18.99
N LEU A 121 -9.27 -14.38 -19.78
CA LEU A 121 -9.16 -14.12 -21.22
C LEU A 121 -9.76 -12.75 -21.56
N CYS A 122 -9.10 -12.00 -22.42
CA CYS A 122 -9.66 -10.74 -22.92
C CYS A 122 -10.73 -10.99 -24.00
N LYS A 123 -11.61 -10.01 -24.21
CA LYS A 123 -12.70 -10.06 -25.20
C LYS A 123 -12.21 -10.44 -26.61
N LYS A 124 -11.03 -9.98 -27.01
CA LYS A 124 -10.43 -10.32 -28.31
C LYS A 124 -10.05 -11.80 -28.42
N CYS A 125 -9.50 -12.38 -27.35
CA CYS A 125 -9.10 -13.80 -27.35
C CYS A 125 -10.30 -14.73 -27.24
N ILE A 126 -11.35 -14.35 -26.51
CA ILE A 126 -12.58 -15.16 -26.44
C ILE A 126 -13.37 -15.11 -27.76
N MET A 127 -13.53 -13.93 -28.37
CA MET A 127 -14.24 -13.78 -29.66
C MET A 127 -13.42 -14.29 -30.86
N GLY A 128 -12.08 -14.32 -30.74
CA GLY A 128 -11.17 -14.84 -31.75
C GLY A 128 -10.94 -16.36 -31.67
N SER A 129 -11.68 -17.10 -30.84
CA SER A 129 -11.56 -18.56 -30.69
C SER A 129 -12.17 -19.32 -31.87
N LYS A 130 -11.68 -19.05 -33.07
CA LYS A 130 -11.64 -19.96 -34.22
C LYS A 130 -10.18 -20.00 -34.72
N ALA A 131 -9.29 -20.68 -33.99
CA ALA A 131 -8.10 -21.36 -34.51
C ALA A 131 -7.21 -21.90 -33.36
N SER A 132 -7.29 -23.21 -33.17
CA SER A 132 -6.23 -24.20 -32.87
C SER A 132 -5.11 -23.94 -31.83
N PRO A 133 -4.75 -24.98 -31.03
CA PRO A 133 -3.55 -25.01 -30.22
C PRO A 133 -2.33 -25.40 -31.07
N GLN A 134 -1.27 -24.60 -31.07
CA GLN A 134 0.09 -25.08 -31.35
C GLN A 134 1.12 -24.03 -30.93
N ALA A 135 1.76 -24.28 -29.80
CA ALA A 135 3.06 -23.71 -29.46
C ALA A 135 3.86 -24.78 -28.71
N GLN A 136 4.31 -25.78 -29.46
CA GLN A 136 5.43 -26.63 -29.07
C GLN A 136 6.17 -27.04 -30.35
N GLU A 137 7.28 -26.37 -30.63
CA GLU A 137 8.48 -26.95 -31.24
C GLU A 137 9.66 -26.04 -30.86
N SER A 138 10.19 -26.21 -29.66
CA SER A 138 11.60 -25.91 -29.40
C SER A 138 12.39 -27.13 -29.88
N ARG A 139 12.93 -27.05 -31.11
CA ARG A 139 13.92 -28.02 -31.59
C ARG A 139 15.22 -27.80 -30.84
N THR A 140 15.66 -28.88 -30.22
CA THR A 140 17.04 -29.17 -29.84
C THR A 140 17.97 -29.10 -31.06
N SER A 141 19.10 -28.42 -30.91
CA SER A 141 20.47 -28.91 -31.18
C SER A 141 21.45 -27.75 -31.21
#